data_AF-A0A432GXM6-F1
#
_entry.id   AF-A0A432GXM6-F1
#
_cell.length_a   1.000
_cell.length_b   1.000
_cell.length_c   1.000
_cell.angle_alpha   90.00
_cell.angle_beta   90.00
_cell.angle_gamma   90.00
#
_symmetry.space_group_name_H-M   'P 1'
#
loop_
_entity.id
_entity.type
_entity.pdbx_description
1 polymer ?
#
loop_
_entity_poly.entity_id
_entity_poly.type
_entity_poly.pdbx_seq_one_letter_code
_entity_poly.pdbx_strand_id
1 'polypeptide(L)'
;MTRNFCWWTRFLRVAAIVCIVPVGAQEISPSAPLLGEVLYLQVGTIQTSGEPDLLGREETLFETFEPRVLVLDRPMGDELRNSLEVLGVQLLDYIPQHSFTVRLEGVNRRQLSQVPGVVRVIEYRDGWRVQPGILAKVGSHQQSERAALDQQGLLALVISLHPGSDLERAILDLRAIGATVSLAEKVGVHDELSVIAEPDLLAEMGRLTSVLFIEDAPDITYRNGTTRWIIQTNVTNQTPVYDNGIHGEGQVIGVLDGRVDQSHCSFPAGKIIAYNSTAGTDGHGTHVAGTAAGNNGVDNNTRGIAYEASLVTNTVPAFTEAGIVGRLDLHHGQGGRVHTNSWGNDGTTAYDSLARGFDVFLRSNEDSFVCLAVTNGAALRNPENAKNLLAVGASQDTPSQASHCSGEWDRPAMVAASQRFMHPDVRRSHRKQVPPVEPLD
;
A
#
# COMPACT_ATOMS: atom_id res chain seq x y z
N MET A 1 -27.14 -3.70 82.51
CA MET A 1 -27.42 -4.05 81.10
C MET A 1 -26.09 -3.88 80.38
N THR A 2 -25.43 -4.86 79.76
CA THR A 2 -25.86 -6.09 79.10
C THR A 2 -24.69 -7.08 79.13
N ARG A 3 -25.01 -8.36 79.23
CA ARG A 3 -24.09 -9.51 79.32
C ARG A 3 -23.39 -9.77 77.98
N ASN A 4 -22.08 -10.00 78.03
CA ASN A 4 -21.32 -10.61 76.94
C ASN A 4 -21.53 -12.12 76.94
N PHE A 5 -21.89 -12.70 75.79
CA PHE A 5 -21.78 -14.14 75.56
C PHE A 5 -21.21 -14.41 74.16
N CYS A 6 -20.34 -15.42 74.14
CA CYS A 6 -19.37 -15.82 73.13
C CYS A 6 -19.97 -16.78 72.09
N TRP A 7 -19.60 -16.69 70.80
CA TRP A 7 -19.67 -17.81 69.83
C TRP A 7 -18.54 -17.77 68.77
N TRP A 8 -17.52 -18.61 69.00
CA TRP A 8 -16.85 -19.59 68.12
C TRP A 8 -16.57 -19.35 66.60
N THR A 9 -15.32 -19.69 66.24
CA THR A 9 -14.81 -20.34 65.00
C THR A 9 -14.73 -19.54 63.68
N ARG A 10 -13.73 -19.68 62.79
CA ARG A 10 -12.67 -20.68 62.52
C ARG A 10 -11.58 -20.00 61.68
N PHE A 11 -10.30 -20.31 61.93
CA PHE A 11 -9.19 -19.98 61.03
C PHE A 11 -9.22 -20.90 59.80
N LEU A 12 -9.12 -20.35 58.59
CA LEU A 12 -8.74 -21.10 57.38
C LEU A 12 -7.42 -20.55 56.83
N ARG A 13 -6.37 -21.36 56.92
CA ARG A 13 -5.11 -21.19 56.20
C ARG A 13 -5.34 -21.65 54.77
N VAL A 14 -5.15 -20.77 53.79
CA VAL A 14 -5.05 -21.17 52.38
C VAL A 14 -3.58 -21.46 52.09
N ALA A 15 -3.28 -22.75 51.89
CA ALA A 15 -1.99 -23.21 51.39
C ALA A 15 -1.96 -23.02 49.87
N ALA A 16 -0.98 -22.26 49.37
CA ALA A 16 -0.67 -22.21 47.95
C ALA A 16 0.02 -23.52 47.56
N ILE A 17 -0.67 -24.37 46.80
CA ILE A 17 -0.08 -25.54 46.15
C ILE A 17 0.57 -25.04 44.85
N VAL A 18 1.90 -24.94 44.85
CA VAL A 18 2.69 -24.76 43.63
C VAL A 18 2.91 -26.15 43.03
N CYS A 19 2.08 -26.52 42.06
CA CYS A 19 2.34 -27.68 41.21
C CYS A 19 3.43 -27.30 40.19
N ILE A 20 4.67 -27.70 40.46
CA ILE A 20 5.74 -27.72 39.47
C ILE A 20 5.53 -28.97 38.63
N VAL A 21 4.95 -28.80 37.44
CA VAL A 21 4.99 -29.82 36.39
C VAL A 21 6.29 -29.62 35.63
N PRO A 22 7.18 -30.63 35.51
CA PRO A 22 8.33 -30.52 34.64
C PRO A 22 7.81 -30.61 33.20
N VAL A 23 7.68 -29.47 32.54
CA VAL A 23 7.61 -29.47 31.07
C VAL A 23 9.02 -29.86 30.62
N GLY A 24 9.18 -31.13 30.26
CA GLY A 24 10.33 -31.56 29.48
C GLY A 24 10.35 -30.71 28.22
N ALA A 25 11.35 -29.84 28.10
CA ALA A 25 11.69 -29.25 26.82
C ALA A 25 12.10 -30.42 25.91
N GLN A 26 11.17 -30.87 25.10
CA GLN A 26 11.51 -31.65 23.94
C GLN A 26 12.21 -30.66 23.02
N GLU A 27 13.54 -30.76 22.91
CA GLU A 27 14.29 -30.09 21.87
C GLU A 27 13.76 -30.61 20.53
N ILE A 28 12.76 -29.93 19.97
CA ILE A 28 12.60 -29.90 18.54
C ILE A 28 13.82 -29.13 18.08
N SER A 29 14.83 -29.84 17.58
CA SER A 29 15.89 -29.20 16.81
C SER A 29 15.21 -28.39 15.70
N PRO A 30 15.28 -27.04 15.68
CA PRO A 30 15.13 -26.36 14.44
C PRO A 30 16.50 -26.55 13.79
N SER A 31 16.64 -27.58 12.96
CA SER A 31 17.60 -27.43 11.88
C SER A 31 17.07 -26.25 11.06
N ALA A 32 17.50 -25.02 11.41
CA ALA A 32 17.39 -23.91 10.50
C ALA A 32 17.93 -24.45 9.16
N PRO A 33 17.16 -24.41 8.06
CA PRO A 33 17.68 -24.88 6.79
C PRO A 33 19.01 -24.17 6.56
N LEU A 34 20.05 -24.94 6.23
CA LEU A 34 21.35 -24.38 5.91
C LEU A 34 21.13 -23.33 4.79
N LEU A 35 21.81 -22.19 4.89
CA LEU A 35 21.84 -21.18 3.84
C LEU A 35 22.11 -21.88 2.49
N GLY A 36 21.24 -21.70 1.51
CA GLY A 36 21.39 -22.31 0.19
C GLY A 36 20.79 -23.71 0.03
N GLU A 37 19.78 -24.11 0.81
CA GLU A 37 19.10 -25.41 0.60
C GLU A 37 17.63 -25.33 0.23
N VAL A 38 17.04 -24.14 0.20
CA VAL A 38 15.58 -23.96 0.03
C VAL A 38 15.29 -22.96 -1.09
N LEU A 39 14.37 -23.29 -2.00
CA LEU A 39 13.77 -22.32 -2.92
C LEU A 39 12.41 -21.87 -2.39
N TYR A 40 12.15 -20.58 -2.46
CA TYR A 40 10.83 -20.00 -2.23
C TYR A 40 10.18 -19.71 -3.57
N LEU A 41 9.26 -20.58 -3.98
CA LEU A 41 8.50 -20.47 -5.22
C LEU A 41 7.02 -20.31 -4.91
N GLN A 42 6.24 -19.90 -5.91
CA GLN A 42 4.79 -19.78 -5.73
C GLN A 42 4.10 -21.12 -5.42
N VAL A 43 4.69 -22.22 -5.91
CA VAL A 43 4.28 -23.59 -5.57
C VAL A 43 4.59 -24.01 -4.14
N GLY A 44 5.33 -23.19 -3.41
CA GLY A 44 5.73 -23.40 -2.04
C GLY A 44 7.24 -23.47 -1.85
N THR A 45 7.61 -23.90 -0.66
CA THR A 45 8.99 -24.02 -0.21
C THR A 45 9.58 -25.36 -0.67
N ILE A 46 10.55 -25.33 -1.58
CA ILE A 46 11.19 -26.53 -2.14
C ILE A 46 12.54 -26.77 -1.46
N GLN A 47 12.77 -27.97 -0.92
CA GLN A 47 14.07 -28.40 -0.42
C GLN A 47 14.94 -28.86 -1.59
N THR A 48 15.94 -28.08 -1.97
CA THR A 48 16.83 -28.39 -3.10
C THR A 48 17.67 -29.64 -2.89
N SER A 49 17.89 -30.06 -1.63
CA SER A 49 18.59 -31.31 -1.29
C SER A 49 17.75 -32.55 -1.58
N GLY A 50 16.44 -32.40 -1.72
CA GLY A 50 15.53 -33.47 -2.17
C GLY A 50 15.50 -33.64 -3.69
N GLU A 51 16.16 -32.76 -4.44
CA GLU A 51 16.20 -32.78 -5.90
C GLU A 51 17.49 -33.44 -6.42
N PRO A 52 17.44 -34.17 -7.54
CA PRO A 52 18.64 -34.76 -8.13
C PRO A 52 19.67 -33.69 -8.51
N ASP A 53 20.87 -33.77 -7.94
CA ASP A 53 21.97 -32.90 -8.32
C ASP A 53 22.53 -33.32 -9.68
N LEU A 54 22.43 -32.41 -10.63
CA LEU A 54 22.89 -32.59 -12.00
C LEU A 54 24.42 -32.53 -12.10
N LEU A 55 25.14 -31.92 -11.15
CA LEU A 55 26.60 -31.87 -11.20
C LEU A 55 27.26 -33.26 -11.11
N GLY A 56 26.57 -34.24 -10.51
CA GLY A 56 27.06 -35.60 -10.30
C GLY A 56 26.78 -36.61 -11.42
N ARG A 57 26.17 -36.21 -12.54
CA ARG A 57 25.87 -37.13 -13.64
C ARG A 57 27.11 -37.52 -14.46
N GLU A 58 27.01 -38.65 -15.17
CA GLU A 58 28.12 -39.20 -15.98
C GLU A 58 28.45 -38.31 -17.19
N GLU A 59 27.46 -37.60 -17.75
CA GLU A 59 27.67 -36.70 -18.88
C GLU A 59 28.59 -35.53 -18.48
N THR A 60 29.63 -35.30 -19.26
CA THR A 60 30.65 -34.29 -18.92
C THR A 60 30.15 -32.86 -19.13
N LEU A 61 29.26 -32.65 -20.10
CA LEU A 61 28.70 -31.34 -20.44
C LEU A 61 27.20 -31.30 -20.13
N PHE A 62 26.67 -30.09 -19.96
CA PHE A 62 25.23 -29.85 -20.11
C PHE A 62 24.95 -29.65 -21.61
N GLU A 63 24.09 -30.50 -22.19
CA GLU A 63 23.84 -30.54 -23.63
C GLU A 63 22.56 -29.83 -24.05
N THR A 64 21.72 -29.42 -23.08
CA THR A 64 20.42 -28.81 -23.35
C THR A 64 20.43 -27.32 -23.05
N PHE A 65 19.62 -26.58 -23.80
CA PHE A 65 19.38 -25.15 -23.60
C PHE A 65 18.30 -24.86 -22.52
N GLU A 66 17.89 -25.87 -21.77
CA GLU A 66 16.84 -25.76 -20.75
C GLU A 66 17.30 -24.91 -19.56
N PRO A 67 16.43 -24.06 -19.00
CA PRO A 67 16.73 -23.38 -17.76
C PRO A 67 16.87 -24.39 -16.62
N ARG A 68 17.91 -24.21 -15.81
CA ARG A 68 18.19 -24.98 -14.58
C ARG A 68 18.24 -24.02 -13.39
N VAL A 69 18.26 -24.55 -12.17
CA VAL A 69 18.53 -23.75 -10.96
C VAL A 69 19.94 -24.05 -10.46
N LEU A 70 20.78 -23.03 -10.40
CA LEU A 70 22.06 -23.03 -9.72
C LEU A 70 21.86 -22.58 -8.28
N VAL A 71 22.34 -23.38 -7.34
CA VAL A 71 22.23 -23.09 -5.90
C VAL A 71 23.62 -22.79 -5.33
N LEU A 72 23.72 -21.71 -4.56
CA LEU A 72 24.97 -21.24 -3.96
C LEU A 72 24.88 -21.24 -2.43
N ASP A 73 26.03 -21.43 -1.77
CA ASP A 73 26.14 -21.40 -0.29
C ASP A 73 26.25 -19.97 0.27
N ARG A 74 26.38 -18.98 -0.62
CA ARG A 74 26.68 -17.58 -0.29
C ARG A 74 26.11 -16.61 -1.32
N PRO A 75 25.93 -15.33 -0.96
CA PRO A 75 25.55 -14.29 -1.92
C PRO A 75 26.50 -14.23 -3.13
N MET A 76 25.93 -13.90 -4.30
CA MET A 76 26.71 -13.67 -5.52
C MET A 76 27.58 -12.41 -5.37
N GLY A 77 28.90 -12.58 -5.41
CA GLY A 77 29.89 -11.49 -5.52
C GLY A 77 30.60 -11.49 -6.87
N ASP A 78 31.34 -10.42 -7.18
CA ASP A 78 31.97 -10.22 -8.50
C ASP A 78 32.93 -11.35 -8.90
N GLU A 79 33.73 -11.86 -7.96
CA GLU A 79 34.67 -12.97 -8.22
C GLU A 79 33.95 -14.27 -8.61
N LEU A 80 32.87 -14.60 -7.88
CA LEU A 80 32.05 -15.78 -8.17
C LEU A 80 31.33 -15.63 -9.50
N ARG A 81 30.73 -14.47 -9.75
CA ARG A 81 30.09 -14.14 -11.03
C ARG A 81 31.05 -14.32 -12.19
N ASN A 82 32.23 -13.72 -12.12
CA ASN A 82 33.25 -13.83 -13.16
C ASN A 82 33.69 -15.29 -13.37
N SER A 83 33.84 -16.06 -12.29
CA SER A 83 34.20 -17.48 -12.37
C SER A 83 33.14 -18.31 -13.09
N LEU A 84 31.86 -18.03 -12.85
CA LEU A 84 30.74 -18.70 -13.52
C LEU A 84 30.67 -18.30 -15.01
N GLU A 85 30.80 -17.01 -15.32
CA GLU A 85 30.74 -16.49 -16.69
C GLU A 85 31.90 -17.03 -17.56
N VAL A 86 33.11 -17.14 -17.02
CA VAL A 86 34.27 -17.74 -17.73
C VAL A 86 34.03 -19.19 -18.12
N LEU A 87 33.25 -19.94 -17.32
CA LEU A 87 32.86 -21.31 -17.64
C LEU A 87 31.71 -21.41 -18.65
N GLY A 88 31.14 -20.27 -19.08
CA GLY A 88 29.99 -20.21 -19.99
C GLY A 88 28.64 -20.31 -19.28
N VAL A 89 28.58 -20.17 -17.95
CA VAL A 89 27.30 -20.14 -17.22
C VAL A 89 26.58 -18.85 -17.56
N GLN A 90 25.41 -18.96 -18.20
CA GLN A 90 24.53 -17.81 -18.43
C GLN A 90 23.61 -17.65 -17.22
N LEU A 91 23.90 -16.66 -16.37
CA LEU A 91 23.01 -16.26 -15.28
C LEU A 91 21.76 -15.59 -15.86
N LEU A 92 20.58 -16.10 -15.49
CA LEU A 92 19.30 -15.53 -15.88
C LEU A 92 18.76 -14.67 -14.73
N ASP A 93 17.88 -15.22 -13.89
CA ASP A 93 17.19 -14.46 -12.83
C ASP A 93 17.41 -15.06 -11.45
N TYR A 94 17.32 -14.21 -10.43
CA TYR A 94 17.45 -14.58 -9.03
C TYR A 94 16.19 -15.28 -8.51
N ILE A 95 16.39 -16.42 -7.84
CA ILE A 95 15.38 -17.05 -6.98
C ILE A 95 15.90 -16.93 -5.54
N PRO A 96 15.07 -16.48 -4.57
CA PRO A 96 15.48 -16.28 -3.18
C PRO A 96 16.31 -17.43 -2.60
N GLN A 97 17.19 -17.10 -1.64
CA GLN A 97 18.21 -18.00 -1.04
C GLN A 97 19.37 -18.36 -1.99
N HIS A 98 20.06 -17.32 -2.45
CA HIS A 98 21.31 -17.42 -3.23
C HIS A 98 21.22 -18.36 -4.44
N SER A 99 20.03 -18.47 -5.02
CA SER A 99 19.76 -19.37 -6.13
C SER A 99 19.47 -18.55 -7.38
N PHE A 100 19.81 -19.10 -8.54
CA PHE A 100 19.63 -18.42 -9.81
C PHE A 100 19.12 -19.40 -10.85
N THR A 101 18.19 -18.95 -11.68
CA THR A 101 17.93 -19.64 -12.95
C THR A 101 19.13 -19.41 -13.86
N VAL A 102 19.54 -20.44 -14.57
CA VAL A 102 20.74 -20.42 -15.42
C VAL A 102 20.51 -21.21 -16.70
N ARG A 103 21.22 -20.85 -17.78
CA ARG A 103 21.45 -21.74 -18.92
C ARG A 103 22.89 -22.24 -18.85
N LEU A 104 23.06 -23.53 -19.11
CA LEU A 104 24.33 -24.22 -18.91
C LEU A 104 24.81 -24.94 -20.17
N GLU A 105 24.18 -24.75 -21.34
CA GLU A 105 24.58 -25.43 -22.58
C GLU A 105 26.09 -25.26 -22.85
N GLY A 106 26.80 -26.38 -23.04
CA GLY A 106 28.24 -26.42 -23.25
C GLY A 106 29.11 -26.27 -21.98
N VAL A 107 28.51 -25.99 -20.82
CA VAL A 107 29.25 -25.90 -19.54
C VAL A 107 29.66 -27.29 -19.06
N ASN A 108 30.92 -27.42 -18.62
CA ASN A 108 31.43 -28.67 -18.06
C ASN A 108 31.01 -28.85 -16.60
N ARG A 109 30.34 -29.97 -16.30
CA ARG A 109 29.78 -30.26 -14.96
C ARG A 109 30.86 -30.33 -13.88
N ARG A 110 32.00 -30.96 -14.18
CA ARG A 110 33.11 -31.12 -13.25
C ARG A 110 33.82 -29.81 -12.95
N GLN A 111 33.97 -28.94 -13.95
CA GLN A 111 34.55 -27.61 -13.73
C GLN A 111 33.59 -26.75 -12.91
N LEU A 112 32.29 -26.79 -13.21
CA LEU A 112 31.29 -26.04 -12.46
C LEU A 112 31.21 -26.48 -10.99
N SER A 113 31.27 -27.78 -10.71
CA SER A 113 31.26 -28.30 -9.33
C SER A 113 32.51 -27.96 -8.51
N GLN A 114 33.60 -27.54 -9.18
CA GLN A 114 34.83 -27.10 -8.53
C GLN A 114 34.83 -25.59 -8.23
N VAL A 115 33.84 -24.83 -8.71
CA VAL A 115 33.75 -23.39 -8.44
C VAL A 115 33.38 -23.18 -6.97
N PRO A 116 34.21 -22.47 -6.18
CA PRO A 116 33.90 -22.21 -4.77
C PRO A 116 32.56 -21.50 -4.61
N GLY A 117 31.67 -22.07 -3.81
CA GLY A 117 30.34 -21.55 -3.53
C GLY A 117 29.22 -22.11 -4.39
N VAL A 118 29.52 -22.91 -5.41
CA VAL A 118 28.52 -23.73 -6.12
C VAL A 118 28.19 -24.95 -5.26
N VAL A 119 26.90 -25.11 -4.93
CA VAL A 119 26.42 -26.23 -4.09
C VAL A 119 25.88 -27.36 -4.95
N ARG A 120 24.97 -27.03 -5.88
CA ARG A 120 24.29 -27.99 -6.76
C ARG A 120 23.67 -27.30 -7.96
N VAL A 121 23.36 -28.08 -8.98
CA VAL A 121 22.50 -27.66 -10.09
C VAL A 121 21.32 -28.62 -10.14
N ILE A 122 20.10 -28.09 -10.15
CA ILE A 122 18.88 -28.90 -10.18
C ILE A 122 17.99 -28.50 -11.36
N GLU A 123 17.05 -29.37 -11.66
CA GLU A 123 16.02 -29.13 -12.67
C GLU A 123 15.11 -27.95 -12.28
N TYR A 124 14.82 -27.05 -13.23
CA TYR A 124 13.75 -26.06 -13.05
C TYR A 124 12.43 -26.61 -13.61
N ARG A 125 11.73 -27.37 -12.78
CA ARG A 125 10.56 -28.15 -13.18
C ARG A 125 9.43 -27.27 -13.71
N ASP A 126 8.79 -27.68 -14.81
CA ASP A 126 7.69 -26.94 -15.45
C ASP A 126 6.55 -26.63 -14.46
N GLY A 127 6.21 -27.59 -13.59
CA GLY A 127 5.17 -27.41 -12.58
C GLY A 127 5.46 -26.32 -11.55
N TRP A 128 6.71 -25.89 -11.38
CA TRP A 128 7.09 -24.80 -10.47
C TRP A 128 6.89 -23.41 -11.06
N ARG A 129 6.74 -23.33 -12.39
CA ARG A 129 6.54 -22.08 -13.11
C ARG A 129 5.10 -21.60 -13.02
N VAL A 130 4.15 -22.51 -12.78
CA VAL A 130 2.72 -22.19 -12.75
C VAL A 130 2.25 -21.93 -11.32
N GLN A 131 1.63 -20.77 -11.10
CA GLN A 131 0.99 -20.45 -9.83
C GLN A 131 -0.04 -21.52 -9.43
N PRO A 132 0.01 -22.06 -8.20
CA PRO A 132 -1.05 -22.95 -7.72
C PRO A 132 -2.39 -22.23 -7.63
N GLY A 133 -3.45 -22.94 -7.99
CA GLY A 133 -4.82 -22.48 -7.75
C GLY A 133 -5.35 -21.45 -8.73
N ILE A 134 -4.67 -21.16 -9.85
CA ILE A 134 -5.21 -20.29 -10.93
C ILE A 134 -6.65 -20.70 -11.29
N LEU A 135 -6.88 -22.00 -11.51
CA LEU A 135 -8.20 -22.52 -11.88
C LEU A 135 -9.26 -22.34 -10.78
N ALA A 136 -8.86 -22.35 -9.50
CA ALA A 136 -9.78 -22.15 -8.39
C ALA A 136 -10.26 -20.70 -8.26
N LYS A 137 -9.59 -19.76 -8.93
CA LYS A 137 -9.96 -18.34 -8.95
C LYS A 137 -10.96 -18.00 -10.05
N VAL A 138 -11.17 -18.88 -11.04
CA VAL A 138 -12.14 -18.65 -12.12
C VAL A 138 -13.54 -18.49 -11.52
N GLY A 139 -14.18 -17.37 -11.83
CA GLY A 139 -15.49 -16.97 -11.30
C GLY A 139 -15.42 -16.17 -9.99
N SER A 140 -14.23 -15.91 -9.45
CA SER A 140 -14.06 -15.07 -8.25
C SER A 140 -13.73 -13.60 -8.56
N HIS A 141 -13.40 -13.27 -9.81
CA HIS A 141 -12.94 -11.93 -10.19
C HIS A 141 -14.08 -10.90 -10.22
N GLN A 142 -13.79 -9.70 -9.74
CA GLN A 142 -14.73 -8.59 -9.54
C GLN A 142 -14.64 -7.55 -10.66
N GLN A 143 -13.47 -7.33 -11.26
CA GLN A 143 -13.33 -6.47 -12.44
C GLN A 143 -14.14 -6.99 -13.62
N SER A 144 -14.85 -6.10 -14.33
CA SER A 144 -15.79 -6.44 -15.41
C SER A 144 -15.15 -7.28 -16.52
N GLU A 145 -13.94 -6.90 -16.94
CA GLU A 145 -13.18 -7.54 -18.01
C GLU A 145 -12.75 -8.94 -17.60
N ARG A 146 -12.32 -9.11 -16.34
CA ARG A 146 -11.94 -10.40 -15.75
C ARG A 146 -13.15 -11.31 -15.59
N ALA A 147 -14.25 -10.80 -15.03
CA ALA A 147 -15.50 -11.54 -14.88
C ALA A 147 -16.09 -11.99 -16.23
N ALA A 148 -15.93 -11.19 -17.29
CA ALA A 148 -16.34 -11.57 -18.64
C ALA A 148 -15.51 -12.73 -19.20
N LEU A 149 -14.20 -12.79 -18.91
CA LEU A 149 -13.35 -13.92 -19.29
C LEU A 149 -13.70 -15.18 -18.48
N ASP A 150 -13.96 -15.04 -17.18
CA ASP A 150 -14.41 -16.14 -16.32
C ASP A 150 -15.71 -16.79 -16.85
N GLN A 151 -16.67 -15.98 -17.29
CA GLN A 151 -17.93 -16.46 -17.88
C GLN A 151 -17.72 -17.23 -19.19
N GLN A 152 -16.63 -16.94 -19.90
CA GLN A 152 -16.21 -17.65 -21.11
C GLN A 152 -15.34 -18.88 -20.79
N GLY A 153 -15.00 -19.12 -19.53
CA GLY A 153 -14.09 -20.17 -19.11
C GLY A 153 -12.63 -19.92 -19.50
N LEU A 154 -12.26 -18.66 -19.80
CA LEU A 154 -10.92 -18.26 -20.19
C LEU A 154 -10.13 -17.73 -19.00
N LEU A 155 -8.82 -17.95 -19.02
CA LEU A 155 -7.87 -17.39 -18.07
C LEU A 155 -7.27 -16.11 -18.65
N ALA A 156 -7.11 -15.08 -17.82
CA ALA A 156 -6.14 -14.01 -18.09
C ALA A 156 -4.93 -14.18 -17.17
N LEU A 157 -3.74 -14.16 -17.76
CA LEU A 157 -2.48 -14.55 -17.13
C LEU A 157 -1.43 -13.46 -17.36
N VAL A 158 -0.51 -13.36 -16.40
CA VAL A 158 0.77 -12.67 -16.58
C VAL A 158 1.84 -13.75 -16.70
N ILE A 159 2.61 -13.71 -17.79
CA ILE A 159 3.71 -14.63 -18.04
C ILE A 159 5.02 -13.84 -18.03
N SER A 160 5.86 -14.05 -17.03
CA SER A 160 7.21 -13.50 -16.97
C SER A 160 8.16 -14.42 -17.73
N LEU A 161 9.00 -13.85 -18.58
CA LEU A 161 10.02 -14.58 -19.33
C LEU A 161 11.38 -14.54 -18.62
N HIS A 162 12.22 -15.54 -18.85
CA HIS A 162 13.61 -15.48 -18.40
C HIS A 162 14.35 -14.31 -19.09
N PRO A 163 15.22 -13.56 -18.37
CA PRO A 163 16.04 -12.51 -18.96
C PRO A 163 16.81 -12.97 -20.20
N GLY A 164 16.79 -12.15 -21.25
CA GLY A 164 17.47 -12.43 -22.53
C GLY A 164 16.77 -13.48 -23.41
N SER A 165 15.54 -13.89 -23.08
CA SER A 165 14.71 -14.67 -23.99
C SER A 165 14.33 -13.83 -25.23
N ASP A 166 14.17 -14.49 -26.38
CA ASP A 166 13.65 -13.85 -27.59
C ASP A 166 12.14 -13.62 -27.43
N LEU A 167 11.76 -12.36 -27.22
CA LEU A 167 10.39 -11.93 -26.99
C LEU A 167 9.45 -12.31 -28.15
N GLU A 168 9.88 -12.02 -29.39
CA GLU A 168 9.07 -12.30 -30.58
C GLU A 168 8.86 -13.80 -30.75
N ARG A 169 9.91 -14.59 -30.50
CA ARG A 169 9.80 -16.04 -30.52
C ARG A 169 8.87 -16.57 -29.43
N ALA A 170 8.96 -16.05 -28.21
CA ALA A 170 8.08 -16.45 -27.11
C ALA A 170 6.60 -16.14 -27.41
N ILE A 171 6.32 -14.98 -28.00
CA ILE A 171 4.96 -14.60 -28.45
C ILE A 171 4.46 -15.57 -29.53
N LEU A 172 5.31 -15.92 -30.51
CA LEU A 172 4.96 -16.88 -31.56
C LEU A 172 4.67 -18.27 -30.99
N ASP A 173 5.48 -18.74 -30.03
CA ASP A 173 5.32 -20.05 -29.41
C ASP A 173 4.01 -20.13 -28.59
N LEU A 174 3.66 -19.08 -27.84
CA LEU A 174 2.38 -18.97 -27.14
C LEU A 174 1.18 -18.96 -28.09
N ARG A 175 1.28 -18.22 -29.21
CA ARG A 175 0.22 -18.19 -30.23
C ARG A 175 0.07 -19.53 -30.96
N ALA A 176 1.17 -20.24 -31.18
CA ALA A 176 1.16 -21.54 -31.85
C ALA A 176 0.37 -22.61 -31.07
N ILE A 177 0.37 -22.51 -29.74
CA ILE A 177 -0.39 -23.40 -28.84
C ILE A 177 -1.81 -22.88 -28.55
N GLY A 178 -2.25 -21.81 -29.21
CA GLY A 178 -3.61 -21.29 -29.12
C GLY A 178 -3.84 -20.19 -28.08
N ALA A 179 -2.81 -19.71 -27.40
CA ALA A 179 -2.94 -18.58 -26.47
C ALA A 179 -2.96 -17.23 -27.22
N THR A 180 -3.67 -16.25 -26.66
CA THR A 180 -3.72 -14.88 -27.19
C THR A 180 -2.84 -13.98 -26.35
N VAL A 181 -1.79 -13.42 -26.93
CA VAL A 181 -0.95 -12.40 -26.28
C VAL A 181 -1.50 -11.01 -26.60
N SER A 182 -1.93 -10.27 -25.58
CA SER A 182 -2.56 -8.94 -25.71
C SER A 182 -1.58 -7.78 -25.49
N LEU A 183 -0.56 -7.98 -24.65
CA LEU A 183 0.41 -6.96 -24.28
C LEU A 183 1.77 -7.61 -23.99
N ALA A 184 2.84 -6.90 -24.29
CA ALA A 184 4.20 -7.23 -23.91
C ALA A 184 4.88 -5.99 -23.35
N GLU A 185 5.48 -6.10 -22.17
CA GLU A 185 6.14 -5.00 -21.48
C GLU A 185 7.48 -5.45 -20.91
N LYS A 186 8.42 -4.51 -20.81
CA LYS A 186 9.73 -4.77 -20.21
C LYS A 186 9.71 -4.37 -18.73
N VAL A 187 9.99 -5.32 -17.84
CA VAL A 187 10.02 -5.13 -16.39
C VAL A 187 11.43 -5.40 -15.88
N GLY A 188 12.20 -4.34 -15.63
CA GLY A 188 13.60 -4.46 -15.24
C GLY A 188 14.45 -5.14 -16.32
N VAL A 189 14.87 -6.38 -16.06
CA VAL A 189 15.75 -7.19 -16.95
C VAL A 189 14.99 -8.29 -17.71
N HIS A 190 13.72 -8.50 -17.42
CA HIS A 190 12.86 -9.46 -18.10
C HIS A 190 11.71 -8.79 -18.86
N ASP A 191 11.02 -9.58 -19.67
CA ASP A 191 9.80 -9.19 -20.36
C ASP A 191 8.61 -9.93 -19.73
N GLU A 192 7.47 -9.26 -19.65
CA GLU A 192 6.21 -9.80 -19.15
C GLU A 192 5.14 -9.72 -20.23
N LEU A 193 4.33 -10.76 -20.33
CA LEU A 193 3.26 -10.90 -21.32
C LEU A 193 1.91 -10.98 -20.62
N SER A 194 0.96 -10.17 -21.07
CA SER A 194 -0.45 -10.38 -20.75
C SER A 194 -1.05 -11.37 -21.74
N VAL A 195 -1.58 -12.47 -21.24
CA VAL A 195 -2.02 -13.61 -22.05
C VAL A 195 -3.43 -14.04 -21.68
N ILE A 196 -4.27 -14.30 -22.68
CA ILE A 196 -5.58 -14.93 -22.55
C ILE A 196 -5.48 -16.35 -23.10
N ALA A 197 -5.91 -17.35 -22.33
CA ALA A 197 -5.76 -18.76 -22.71
C ALA A 197 -6.87 -19.64 -22.14
N GLU A 198 -7.11 -20.80 -22.77
CA GLU A 198 -7.93 -21.86 -22.20
C GLU A 198 -7.19 -22.57 -21.04
N PRO A 199 -7.90 -23.05 -20.00
CA PRO A 199 -7.32 -23.76 -18.86
C PRO A 199 -6.37 -24.91 -19.21
N ASP A 200 -6.69 -25.67 -20.25
CA ASP A 200 -5.92 -26.85 -20.66
C ASP A 200 -4.53 -26.50 -21.21
N LEU A 201 -4.29 -25.23 -21.57
CA LEU A 201 -3.01 -24.76 -22.10
C LEU A 201 -1.96 -24.47 -21.01
N LEU A 202 -2.33 -24.40 -19.73
CA LEU A 202 -1.41 -24.06 -18.63
C LEU A 202 -0.17 -24.96 -18.59
N ALA A 203 -0.36 -26.26 -18.77
CA ALA A 203 0.73 -27.23 -18.73
C ALA A 203 1.67 -27.09 -19.95
N GLU A 204 1.13 -26.71 -21.11
CA GLU A 204 1.93 -26.53 -22.32
C GLU A 204 2.70 -25.20 -22.29
N MET A 205 2.07 -24.12 -21.83
CA MET A 205 2.75 -22.84 -21.57
C MET A 205 3.91 -23.01 -20.57
N GLY A 206 3.70 -23.78 -19.50
CA GLY A 206 4.73 -24.03 -18.49
C GLY A 206 5.96 -24.80 -19.01
N ARG A 207 5.86 -25.50 -20.14
CA ARG A 207 6.98 -26.22 -20.78
C ARG A 207 7.86 -25.32 -21.64
N LEU A 208 7.39 -24.13 -22.02
CA LEU A 208 8.17 -23.21 -22.84
C LEU A 208 9.43 -22.78 -22.06
N THR A 209 10.61 -23.00 -22.64
CA THR A 209 11.89 -22.72 -21.98
C THR A 209 12.19 -21.23 -21.81
N SER A 210 11.39 -20.36 -22.43
CA SER A 210 11.41 -18.92 -22.20
C SER A 210 10.65 -18.50 -20.95
N VAL A 211 9.72 -19.33 -20.45
CA VAL A 211 8.84 -18.97 -19.32
C VAL A 211 9.59 -19.11 -18.00
N LEU A 212 9.57 -18.04 -17.21
CA LEU A 212 10.00 -18.01 -15.82
C LEU A 212 8.80 -18.28 -14.89
N PHE A 213 7.74 -17.48 -14.98
CA PHE A 213 6.51 -17.68 -14.19
C PHE A 213 5.25 -17.50 -15.03
N ILE A 214 4.18 -18.21 -14.62
CA ILE A 214 2.81 -18.06 -15.13
C ILE A 214 1.92 -17.79 -13.92
N GLU A 215 1.35 -16.61 -13.89
CA GLU A 215 0.55 -16.12 -12.79
C GLU A 215 -0.85 -15.76 -13.28
N ASP A 216 -1.83 -15.91 -12.38
CA ASP A 216 -3.14 -15.32 -12.55
C ASP A 216 -3.02 -13.79 -12.60
N ALA A 217 -3.55 -13.15 -13.65
CA ALA A 217 -3.49 -11.69 -13.74
C ALA A 217 -4.30 -11.06 -12.58
N PRO A 218 -3.74 -10.05 -11.89
CA PRO A 218 -4.32 -9.56 -10.65
C PRO A 218 -5.66 -8.83 -10.88
N ASP A 219 -6.58 -9.02 -9.94
CA ASP A 219 -7.79 -8.20 -9.82
C ASP A 219 -7.48 -6.96 -8.96
N ILE A 220 -7.12 -5.86 -9.61
CA ILE A 220 -6.74 -4.62 -8.91
C ILE A 220 -8.01 -3.87 -8.52
N THR A 221 -8.33 -3.91 -7.23
CA THR A 221 -9.36 -3.06 -6.63
C THR A 221 -8.70 -1.88 -5.91
N TYR A 222 -9.02 -0.66 -6.35
CA TYR A 222 -8.61 0.55 -5.64
C TYR A 222 -9.40 0.66 -4.33
N ARG A 223 -8.69 0.75 -3.19
CA ARG A 223 -9.24 0.65 -1.83
C ARG A 223 -9.39 2.02 -1.14
N ASN A 224 -10.11 2.96 -1.76
CA ASN A 224 -10.35 4.31 -1.21
C ASN A 224 -11.84 4.68 -1.08
N GLY A 225 -12.77 3.76 -1.38
CA GLY A 225 -14.21 4.00 -1.26
C GLY A 225 -14.78 3.91 0.15
N THR A 226 -14.04 3.32 1.10
CA THR A 226 -14.48 3.01 2.48
C THR A 226 -14.45 4.21 3.42
N THR A 227 -13.61 5.20 3.15
CA THR A 227 -13.37 6.34 4.05
C THR A 227 -14.65 7.09 4.40
N ARG A 228 -15.62 7.18 3.48
CA ARG A 228 -16.83 7.99 3.64
C ARG A 228 -17.73 7.53 4.79
N TRP A 229 -18.01 6.23 4.91
CA TRP A 229 -18.79 5.73 6.06
C TRP A 229 -17.93 5.67 7.34
N ILE A 230 -16.62 5.47 7.19
CA ILE A 230 -15.71 5.39 8.33
C ILE A 230 -15.68 6.70 9.11
N ILE A 231 -15.44 7.82 8.44
CA ILE A 231 -15.31 9.12 9.13
C ILE A 231 -16.64 9.64 9.69
N GLN A 232 -17.77 9.13 9.19
CA GLN A 232 -19.10 9.54 9.64
C GLN A 232 -19.58 8.74 10.85
N THR A 233 -19.47 7.40 10.78
CA THR A 233 -20.05 6.50 11.81
C THR A 233 -19.13 5.39 12.25
N ASN A 234 -18.13 5.05 11.42
CA ASN A 234 -17.36 3.82 11.55
C ASN A 234 -18.23 2.54 11.53
N VAL A 235 -19.42 2.60 10.93
CA VAL A 235 -20.29 1.46 10.66
C VAL A 235 -20.43 1.29 9.16
N THR A 236 -20.19 0.07 8.67
CA THR A 236 -20.15 -0.24 7.23
C THR A 236 -21.34 0.34 6.48
N ASN A 237 -21.04 1.14 5.45
CA ASN A 237 -22.01 1.78 4.55
C ASN A 237 -23.06 2.67 5.23
N GLN A 238 -22.82 3.15 6.46
CA GLN A 238 -23.69 4.15 7.09
C GLN A 238 -23.13 5.56 6.93
N THR A 239 -23.82 6.38 6.16
CA THR A 239 -23.44 7.76 5.83
C THR A 239 -24.52 8.78 6.22
N PRO A 240 -24.84 8.93 7.52
CA PRO A 240 -25.93 9.77 7.98
C PRO A 240 -25.77 11.25 7.60
N VAL A 241 -24.55 11.76 7.40
CA VAL A 241 -24.35 13.14 6.91
C VAL A 241 -24.95 13.28 5.51
N TYR A 242 -24.72 12.31 4.64
CA TYR A 242 -25.28 12.28 3.29
C TYR A 242 -26.77 11.94 3.30
N ASP A 243 -27.19 11.00 4.17
CA ASP A 243 -28.61 10.63 4.31
C ASP A 243 -29.46 11.82 4.79
N ASN A 244 -28.84 12.81 5.44
CA ASN A 244 -29.46 14.08 5.85
C ASN A 244 -29.23 15.23 4.85
N GLY A 245 -28.77 14.94 3.64
CA GLY A 245 -28.66 15.91 2.55
C GLY A 245 -27.49 16.90 2.68
N ILE A 246 -26.43 16.54 3.40
CA ILE A 246 -25.24 17.39 3.58
C ILE A 246 -24.11 16.81 2.73
N HIS A 247 -23.82 17.41 1.57
CA HIS A 247 -22.79 16.93 0.65
C HIS A 247 -21.75 17.99 0.27
N GLY A 248 -21.90 19.22 0.80
CA GLY A 248 -20.99 20.34 0.55
C GLY A 248 -21.59 21.42 -0.36
N GLU A 249 -22.87 21.36 -0.67
CA GLU A 249 -23.58 22.33 -1.50
C GLU A 249 -23.33 23.77 -1.00
N GLY A 250 -22.92 24.65 -1.92
CA GLY A 250 -22.63 26.05 -1.61
C GLY A 250 -21.37 26.31 -0.79
N GLN A 251 -20.61 25.26 -0.42
CA GLN A 251 -19.32 25.40 0.25
C GLN A 251 -18.18 25.48 -0.77
N VAL A 252 -17.13 26.22 -0.42
CA VAL A 252 -15.89 26.29 -1.19
C VAL A 252 -14.74 25.83 -0.30
N ILE A 253 -14.02 24.81 -0.77
CA ILE A 253 -12.83 24.28 -0.11
C ILE A 253 -11.59 24.87 -0.76
N GLY A 254 -10.72 25.47 0.04
CA GLY A 254 -9.40 25.92 -0.36
C GLY A 254 -8.37 24.79 -0.26
N VAL A 255 -7.79 24.40 -1.38
CA VAL A 255 -6.71 23.40 -1.44
C VAL A 255 -5.39 24.12 -1.65
N LEU A 256 -4.52 24.11 -0.64
CA LEU A 256 -3.18 24.70 -0.71
C LEU A 256 -2.16 23.56 -0.74
N ASP A 257 -1.81 23.09 -1.94
CA ASP A 257 -1.11 21.82 -2.14
C ASP A 257 -0.29 21.83 -3.44
N GLY A 258 -0.13 20.72 -4.14
CA GLY A 258 0.35 20.67 -5.51
C GLY A 258 -0.63 21.26 -6.54
N ARG A 259 -0.18 21.33 -7.80
CA ARG A 259 -1.00 21.63 -8.98
C ARG A 259 -2.01 20.52 -9.27
N VAL A 260 -3.28 20.81 -8.96
CA VAL A 260 -4.42 19.95 -9.30
C VAL A 260 -4.59 19.81 -10.82
N ASP A 261 -4.75 18.57 -11.31
CA ASP A 261 -5.12 18.27 -12.69
C ASP A 261 -6.56 18.67 -12.98
N GLN A 262 -6.77 19.83 -13.60
CA GLN A 262 -8.09 20.34 -13.96
C GLN A 262 -8.82 19.47 -15.02
N SER A 263 -8.11 18.57 -15.70
CA SER A 263 -8.68 17.67 -16.70
C SER A 263 -9.13 16.32 -16.13
N HIS A 264 -8.84 16.06 -14.85
CA HIS A 264 -9.22 14.82 -14.18
C HIS A 264 -10.75 14.69 -14.07
N CYS A 265 -11.27 13.48 -14.29
CA CYS A 265 -12.72 13.22 -14.36
C CYS A 265 -13.49 13.57 -13.07
N SER A 266 -12.83 13.54 -11.91
CA SER A 266 -13.40 14.02 -10.64
C SER A 266 -13.68 15.53 -10.60
N PHE A 267 -13.16 16.31 -11.54
CA PHE A 267 -13.30 17.77 -11.56
C PHE A 267 -14.00 18.24 -12.84
N PRO A 268 -15.30 17.97 -13.00
CA PRO A 268 -16.07 18.50 -14.12
C PRO A 268 -16.02 20.04 -14.16
N ALA A 269 -16.35 20.62 -15.31
CA ALA A 269 -16.33 22.06 -15.51
C ALA A 269 -17.08 22.81 -14.39
N GLY A 270 -16.44 23.83 -13.82
CA GLY A 270 -16.98 24.60 -12.70
C GLY A 270 -16.71 24.02 -11.30
N LYS A 271 -16.17 22.79 -11.18
CA LYS A 271 -15.77 22.23 -9.88
C LYS A 271 -14.65 23.04 -9.23
N ILE A 272 -13.64 23.42 -10.01
CA ILE A 272 -12.59 24.35 -9.57
C ILE A 272 -12.96 25.75 -10.08
N ILE A 273 -13.31 26.64 -9.15
CA ILE A 273 -13.78 27.99 -9.44
C ILE A 273 -12.65 29.03 -9.47
N ALA A 274 -11.50 28.71 -8.86
CA ALA A 274 -10.28 29.50 -8.98
C ALA A 274 -9.02 28.62 -8.93
N TYR A 275 -8.09 28.89 -9.84
CA TYR A 275 -6.80 28.20 -9.95
C TYR A 275 -5.67 29.22 -9.86
N ASN A 276 -5.07 29.38 -8.68
CA ASN A 276 -4.21 30.51 -8.35
C ASN A 276 -2.71 30.21 -8.53
N SER A 277 -2.38 29.43 -9.55
CA SER A 277 -1.00 29.11 -9.93
C SER A 277 -0.93 28.87 -11.44
N THR A 278 0.27 28.63 -11.98
CA THR A 278 0.40 28.13 -13.36
C THR A 278 -0.25 26.76 -13.47
N ALA A 279 -1.09 26.55 -14.48
CA ALA A 279 -1.69 25.24 -14.74
C ALA A 279 -0.63 24.13 -14.81
N GLY A 280 -0.98 22.97 -14.26
CA GLY A 280 -0.16 21.77 -14.31
C GLY A 280 -0.88 20.61 -13.63
N THR A 281 -0.18 19.48 -13.53
CA THR A 281 -0.68 18.27 -12.90
C THR A 281 0.41 17.70 -12.01
N ASP A 282 0.05 17.39 -10.77
CA ASP A 282 0.78 16.46 -9.93
C ASP A 282 -0.22 15.54 -9.22
N GLY A 283 0.21 14.31 -8.92
CA GLY A 283 -0.68 13.34 -8.31
C GLY A 283 -1.07 13.67 -6.87
N HIS A 284 -0.23 14.38 -6.11
CA HIS A 284 -0.51 14.67 -4.70
C HIS A 284 -1.62 15.72 -4.56
N GLY A 285 -1.49 16.88 -5.21
CA GLY A 285 -2.51 17.93 -5.22
C GLY A 285 -3.83 17.45 -5.82
N THR A 286 -3.77 16.68 -6.92
CA THR A 286 -4.94 16.07 -7.55
C THR A 286 -5.66 15.11 -6.60
N HIS A 287 -4.91 14.25 -5.90
CA HIS A 287 -5.46 13.32 -4.93
C HIS A 287 -6.10 14.05 -3.74
N VAL A 288 -5.41 15.04 -3.15
CA VAL A 288 -5.94 15.85 -2.02
C VAL A 288 -7.23 16.56 -2.41
N ALA A 289 -7.27 17.20 -3.58
CA ALA A 289 -8.48 17.85 -4.09
C ALA A 289 -9.62 16.84 -4.35
N GLY A 290 -9.27 15.65 -4.87
CA GLY A 290 -10.22 14.58 -5.16
C GLY A 290 -10.85 14.01 -3.88
N THR A 291 -10.04 13.75 -2.86
CA THR A 291 -10.50 13.32 -1.53
C THR A 291 -11.43 14.35 -0.90
N ALA A 292 -11.11 15.64 -1.03
CA ALA A 292 -11.93 16.70 -0.47
C ALA A 292 -13.29 16.83 -1.16
N ALA A 293 -13.30 16.97 -2.50
CA ALA A 293 -14.49 17.42 -3.24
C ALA A 293 -14.65 16.83 -4.66
N GLY A 294 -13.89 15.79 -5.01
CA GLY A 294 -14.04 15.11 -6.29
C GLY A 294 -15.46 14.59 -6.51
N ASN A 295 -15.97 14.67 -7.75
CA ASN A 295 -17.28 14.13 -8.11
C ASN A 295 -17.39 13.90 -9.63
N ASN A 296 -17.36 12.64 -10.05
CA ASN A 296 -17.62 12.25 -11.44
C ASN A 296 -19.07 11.77 -11.65
N GLY A 297 -20.01 12.15 -10.78
CA GLY A 297 -21.43 11.79 -10.87
C GLY A 297 -21.77 10.35 -10.43
N VAL A 298 -20.76 9.56 -10.09
CA VAL A 298 -20.91 8.16 -9.64
C VAL A 298 -20.43 7.98 -8.20
N ASP A 299 -21.00 7.01 -7.50
CA ASP A 299 -20.63 6.67 -6.13
C ASP A 299 -19.46 5.66 -6.14
N ASN A 300 -18.24 6.16 -6.36
CA ASN A 300 -17.04 5.34 -6.39
C ASN A 300 -15.81 6.14 -5.92
N ASN A 301 -14.62 5.62 -6.22
CA ASN A 301 -13.32 6.16 -5.83
C ASN A 301 -12.98 7.55 -6.42
N THR A 302 -13.82 8.08 -7.31
CA THR A 302 -13.71 9.44 -7.86
C THR A 302 -14.52 10.47 -7.05
N ARG A 303 -15.25 10.01 -6.01
CA ARG A 303 -16.11 10.84 -5.15
C ARG A 303 -15.43 11.16 -3.81
N GLY A 304 -15.21 12.45 -3.57
CA GLY A 304 -14.69 12.99 -2.33
C GLY A 304 -15.71 13.01 -1.19
N ILE A 305 -15.30 13.55 -0.04
CA ILE A 305 -16.15 13.68 1.14
C ILE A 305 -17.25 14.72 0.93
N ALA A 306 -16.87 15.95 0.57
CA ALA A 306 -17.80 17.03 0.27
C ALA A 306 -17.98 17.16 -1.25
N TYR A 307 -18.52 16.10 -1.86
CA TYR A 307 -18.55 15.94 -3.32
C TYR A 307 -19.40 16.99 -4.07
N GLU A 308 -20.26 17.73 -3.38
CA GLU A 308 -21.00 18.87 -3.97
C GLU A 308 -20.33 20.23 -3.71
N ALA A 309 -19.22 20.28 -2.97
CA ALA A 309 -18.46 21.52 -2.78
C ALA A 309 -17.70 21.95 -4.04
N SER A 310 -17.40 23.24 -4.11
CA SER A 310 -16.48 23.84 -5.10
C SER A 310 -15.07 23.94 -4.55
N LEU A 311 -14.08 24.10 -5.42
CA LEU A 311 -12.67 24.18 -5.07
C LEU A 311 -12.05 25.51 -5.49
N VAL A 312 -11.23 26.09 -4.60
CA VAL A 312 -10.22 27.09 -4.96
C VAL A 312 -8.85 26.50 -4.65
N THR A 313 -7.92 26.61 -5.59
CA THR A 313 -6.65 25.87 -5.50
C THR A 313 -5.46 26.81 -5.60
N ASN A 314 -4.36 26.46 -4.93
CA ASN A 314 -3.08 27.14 -5.05
C ASN A 314 -1.93 26.21 -4.66
N THR A 315 -0.74 26.53 -5.15
CA THR A 315 0.49 25.88 -4.72
C THR A 315 0.92 26.34 -3.32
N VAL A 316 1.59 25.45 -2.60
CA VAL A 316 2.26 25.75 -1.31
C VAL A 316 3.06 27.07 -1.38
N PRO A 317 2.91 27.99 -0.40
CA PRO A 317 3.62 29.27 -0.38
C PRO A 317 5.07 29.12 0.08
N ALA A 318 5.82 30.21 0.01
CA ALA A 318 7.04 30.35 0.80
C ALA A 318 6.72 30.17 2.31
N PHE A 319 7.57 29.45 3.03
CA PHE A 319 7.41 29.10 4.45
C PHE A 319 7.65 30.30 5.39
N THR A 320 6.80 31.31 5.24
CA THR A 320 6.83 32.57 5.97
C THR A 320 5.41 32.94 6.39
N GLU A 321 5.27 33.71 7.46
CA GLU A 321 3.97 34.21 7.94
C GLU A 321 3.18 34.91 6.82
N ALA A 322 3.85 35.83 6.11
CA ALA A 322 3.24 36.58 5.00
C ALA A 322 2.82 35.66 3.83
N GLY A 323 3.61 34.63 3.54
CA GLY A 323 3.28 33.65 2.50
C GLY A 323 2.01 32.87 2.81
N ILE A 324 1.85 32.42 4.05
CA ILE A 324 0.65 31.69 4.50
C ILE A 324 -0.57 32.59 4.51
N VAL A 325 -0.48 33.74 5.20
CA VAL A 325 -1.58 34.70 5.31
C VAL A 325 -2.05 35.13 3.91
N GLY A 326 -1.12 35.50 3.02
CA GLY A 326 -1.47 35.92 1.66
C GLY A 326 -2.18 34.85 0.82
N ARG A 327 -1.81 33.57 0.97
CA ARG A 327 -2.50 32.47 0.25
C ARG A 327 -3.88 32.18 0.82
N LEU A 328 -4.00 32.13 2.14
CA LEU A 328 -5.27 31.84 2.79
C LEU A 328 -6.26 32.99 2.64
N ASP A 329 -5.81 34.25 2.74
CA ASP A 329 -6.65 35.44 2.47
C ASP A 329 -7.13 35.47 1.02
N LEU A 330 -6.29 35.07 0.05
CA LEU A 330 -6.70 34.94 -1.35
C LEU A 330 -7.81 33.89 -1.50
N HIS A 331 -7.65 32.70 -0.93
CA HIS A 331 -8.70 31.67 -0.95
C HIS A 331 -9.97 32.15 -0.24
N HIS A 332 -9.83 32.82 0.90
CA HIS A 332 -10.94 33.38 1.66
C HIS A 332 -11.74 34.40 0.83
N GLY A 333 -11.04 35.33 0.17
CA GLY A 333 -11.63 36.32 -0.72
C GLY A 333 -12.31 35.72 -1.96
N GLN A 334 -11.95 34.49 -2.33
CA GLN A 334 -12.60 33.71 -3.40
C GLN A 334 -13.71 32.79 -2.90
N GLY A 335 -14.14 32.95 -1.64
CA GLY A 335 -15.22 32.20 -1.03
C GLY A 335 -14.79 30.95 -0.26
N GLY A 336 -13.50 30.59 -0.28
CA GLY A 336 -12.96 29.49 0.52
C GLY A 336 -13.23 29.70 2.01
N ARG A 337 -13.80 28.69 2.69
CA ARG A 337 -14.06 28.73 4.14
C ARG A 337 -13.49 27.54 4.88
N VAL A 338 -13.28 26.42 4.19
CA VAL A 338 -12.56 25.26 4.72
C VAL A 338 -11.29 25.10 3.93
N HIS A 339 -10.14 25.06 4.60
CA HIS A 339 -8.84 25.00 3.95
C HIS A 339 -8.15 23.68 4.30
N THR A 340 -7.66 22.96 3.30
CA THR A 340 -6.88 21.72 3.48
C THR A 340 -5.45 21.91 3.00
N ASN A 341 -4.51 21.38 3.77
CA ASN A 341 -3.08 21.53 3.59
C ASN A 341 -2.41 20.20 3.96
N SER A 342 -1.88 19.46 2.97
CA SER A 342 -1.31 18.12 3.19
C SER A 342 0.21 18.11 3.07
N TRP A 343 0.87 19.03 3.76
CA TRP A 343 2.31 19.24 3.73
C TRP A 343 2.79 19.83 5.06
N GLY A 344 4.09 19.74 5.31
CA GLY A 344 4.70 20.25 6.54
C GLY A 344 6.22 20.39 6.44
N ASN A 345 6.83 20.82 7.55
CA ASN A 345 8.25 21.00 7.75
C ASN A 345 8.75 20.10 8.90
N ASP A 346 9.25 18.92 8.54
CA ASP A 346 9.75 17.93 9.49
C ASP A 346 11.09 18.31 10.14
N GLY A 347 11.73 19.40 9.68
CA GLY A 347 13.01 19.87 10.19
C GLY A 347 12.92 20.57 11.56
N THR A 348 11.72 20.82 12.09
CA THR A 348 11.54 21.53 13.35
C THR A 348 10.25 21.15 14.07
N THR A 349 10.23 21.37 15.39
CA THR A 349 9.03 21.31 16.24
C THR A 349 8.69 22.67 16.84
N ALA A 350 9.45 23.71 16.47
CA ALA A 350 9.27 25.05 16.99
C ALA A 350 7.95 25.66 16.52
N TYR A 351 7.40 26.53 17.35
CA TYR A 351 6.39 27.48 16.91
C TYR A 351 7.11 28.66 16.26
N ASP A 352 7.11 28.71 14.93
CA ASP A 352 7.83 29.69 14.12
C ASP A 352 6.86 30.53 13.27
N SER A 353 7.40 31.32 12.34
CA SER A 353 6.61 32.15 11.44
C SER A 353 5.65 31.37 10.54
N LEU A 354 5.97 30.10 10.23
CA LEU A 354 5.11 29.26 9.41
C LEU A 354 3.85 28.86 10.20
N ALA A 355 4.00 28.33 11.43
CA ALA A 355 2.87 28.03 12.32
C ALA A 355 2.08 29.29 12.69
N ARG A 356 2.78 30.40 13.00
CA ARG A 356 2.15 31.68 13.33
C ARG A 356 1.31 32.25 12.19
N GLY A 357 1.70 32.03 10.93
CA GLY A 357 0.91 32.45 9.77
C GLY A 357 -0.51 31.90 9.75
N PHE A 358 -0.68 30.62 10.06
CA PHE A 358 -2.01 30.01 10.17
C PHE A 358 -2.83 30.62 11.32
N ASP A 359 -2.20 30.83 12.48
CA ASP A 359 -2.87 31.42 13.63
C ASP A 359 -3.30 32.87 13.39
N VAL A 360 -2.48 33.65 12.69
CA VAL A 360 -2.79 35.04 12.29
C VAL A 360 -3.96 35.09 11.32
N PHE A 361 -3.99 34.20 10.31
CA PHE A 361 -5.10 34.11 9.37
C PHE A 361 -6.42 33.76 10.10
N LEU A 362 -6.43 32.68 10.91
CA LEU A 362 -7.62 32.22 11.61
C LEU A 362 -8.14 33.20 12.66
N ARG A 363 -7.23 33.95 13.31
CA ARG A 363 -7.63 35.05 14.20
C ARG A 363 -8.34 36.17 13.45
N SER A 364 -7.96 36.43 12.20
CA SER A 364 -8.46 37.55 11.40
C SER A 364 -9.71 37.17 10.60
N ASN A 365 -9.91 35.88 10.34
CA ASN A 365 -11.01 35.32 9.56
C ASN A 365 -11.69 34.20 10.36
N GLU A 366 -12.44 34.57 11.40
CA GLU A 366 -13.09 33.61 12.33
C GLU A 366 -14.17 32.73 11.68
N ASP A 367 -14.62 33.08 10.48
CA ASP A 367 -15.53 32.28 9.65
C ASP A 367 -14.79 31.24 8.79
N SER A 368 -13.46 31.17 8.88
CA SER A 368 -12.63 30.19 8.16
C SER A 368 -12.13 29.09 9.09
N PHE A 369 -11.96 27.89 8.54
CA PHE A 369 -11.48 26.71 9.23
C PHE A 369 -10.32 26.08 8.47
N VAL A 370 -9.21 25.78 9.14
CA VAL A 370 -8.02 25.21 8.52
C VAL A 370 -7.73 23.82 9.08
N CYS A 371 -7.59 22.86 8.18
CA CYS A 371 -7.06 21.53 8.42
C CYS A 371 -5.62 21.45 7.91
N LEU A 372 -4.75 20.82 8.69
CA LEU A 372 -3.36 20.57 8.33
C LEU A 372 -2.98 19.13 8.69
N ALA A 373 -2.30 18.44 7.78
CA ALA A 373 -1.82 17.09 8.03
C ALA A 373 -0.76 17.07 9.15
N VAL A 374 -0.86 16.08 10.03
CA VAL A 374 0.26 15.73 10.93
C VAL A 374 1.35 15.02 10.11
N THR A 375 2.61 15.23 10.47
CA THR A 375 3.75 14.54 9.86
C THR A 375 3.55 13.02 9.74
N ASN A 376 4.16 12.42 8.71
CA ASN A 376 4.27 10.96 8.60
C ASN A 376 5.32 10.37 9.57
N GLY A 377 6.09 11.22 10.25
CA GLY A 377 7.05 10.81 11.27
C GLY A 377 6.40 10.45 12.61
N ALA A 378 7.20 9.91 13.53
CA ALA A 378 6.71 9.44 14.82
C ALA A 378 6.38 10.55 15.84
N ALA A 379 6.69 11.81 15.54
CA ALA A 379 6.52 12.92 16.48
C ALA A 379 6.05 14.18 15.76
N LEU A 380 5.05 14.86 16.32
CA LEU A 380 4.50 16.12 15.81
C LEU A 380 5.60 17.13 15.41
N ARG A 381 5.40 17.77 14.26
CA ARG A 381 6.29 18.77 13.67
C ARG A 381 5.58 20.12 13.52
N ASN A 382 6.00 20.88 12.53
CA ASN A 382 5.51 22.19 12.16
C ASN A 382 4.97 22.10 10.71
N PRO A 383 3.86 22.78 10.34
CA PRO A 383 3.06 23.70 11.14
C PRO A 383 1.89 23.06 11.91
N GLU A 384 1.79 21.73 11.99
CA GLU A 384 0.67 21.06 12.67
C GLU A 384 0.58 21.36 14.18
N ASN A 385 1.61 21.99 14.73
CA ASN A 385 1.65 22.50 16.10
C ASN A 385 1.08 23.92 16.28
N ALA A 386 0.54 24.57 15.24
CA ALA A 386 -0.18 25.84 15.33
C ALA A 386 -1.42 25.73 16.25
N LYS A 387 -1.86 26.84 16.83
CA LYS A 387 -2.78 26.83 17.99
C LYS A 387 -4.25 26.92 17.62
N ASN A 388 -4.56 27.48 16.46
CA ASN A 388 -5.93 27.77 16.04
C ASN A 388 -6.46 26.81 14.97
N LEU A 389 -5.62 25.94 14.40
CA LEU A 389 -6.01 25.00 13.33
C LEU A 389 -6.33 23.60 13.86
N LEU A 390 -6.92 22.78 12.99
CA LEU A 390 -7.11 21.35 13.21
C LEU A 390 -5.96 20.55 12.58
N ALA A 391 -5.09 19.98 13.42
CA ALA A 391 -4.12 18.99 13.00
C ALA A 391 -4.78 17.62 12.86
N VAL A 392 -4.57 16.94 11.73
CA VAL A 392 -5.22 15.66 11.42
C VAL A 392 -4.19 14.56 11.19
N GLY A 393 -4.21 13.55 12.06
CA GLY A 393 -3.41 12.33 11.90
C GLY A 393 -4.11 11.28 11.03
N ALA A 394 -3.31 10.34 10.52
CA ALA A 394 -3.80 9.26 9.69
C ALA A 394 -4.10 7.98 10.49
N SER A 395 -5.16 7.27 10.09
CA SER A 395 -5.55 5.97 10.61
C SER A 395 -5.64 4.93 9.49
N GLN A 396 -5.50 3.65 9.83
CA GLN A 396 -5.63 2.56 8.86
C GLN A 396 -7.08 2.43 8.38
N ASP A 397 -7.26 1.83 7.21
CA ASP A 397 -8.58 1.48 6.71
C ASP A 397 -9.25 0.36 7.55
N THR A 398 -10.52 0.09 7.28
CA THR A 398 -11.24 -1.06 7.84
C THR A 398 -10.46 -2.36 7.61
N PRO A 399 -10.32 -3.24 8.63
CA PRO A 399 -10.94 -3.21 9.97
C PRO A 399 -10.04 -2.60 11.08
N SER A 400 -9.02 -1.82 10.73
CA SER A 400 -8.00 -1.33 11.66
C SER A 400 -8.09 0.17 11.95
N GLN A 401 -9.27 0.77 11.81
CA GLN A 401 -9.53 2.22 11.91
C GLN A 401 -9.07 2.88 13.22
N ALA A 402 -8.90 2.09 14.29
CA ALA A 402 -8.38 2.55 15.57
C ALA A 402 -6.84 2.62 15.63
N SER A 403 -6.15 2.16 14.59
CA SER A 403 -4.69 2.13 14.51
C SER A 403 -4.18 3.29 13.68
N HIS A 404 -3.18 4.00 14.21
CA HIS A 404 -2.44 4.99 13.44
C HIS A 404 -1.74 4.34 12.23
N CYS A 405 -1.62 5.08 11.13
CA CYS A 405 -0.73 4.76 10.02
C CYS A 405 0.02 6.00 9.55
N SER A 406 1.09 5.79 8.79
CA SER A 406 1.67 6.80 7.93
C SER A 406 1.23 6.54 6.50
N GLY A 407 0.93 7.59 5.75
CA GLY A 407 0.67 7.49 4.32
C GLY A 407 1.98 7.47 3.55
N GLU A 408 2.18 6.44 2.72
CA GLU A 408 3.07 6.48 1.56
C GLU A 408 2.18 6.33 0.32
N TRP A 409 2.65 6.82 -0.84
CA TRP A 409 1.90 6.90 -2.10
C TRP A 409 1.15 5.61 -2.51
N ASP A 410 1.60 4.44 -2.02
CA ASP A 410 1.05 3.11 -2.32
C ASP A 410 0.22 2.45 -1.20
N ARG A 411 -0.10 3.14 -0.11
CA ARG A 411 -0.92 2.57 0.98
C ARG A 411 -2.07 3.50 1.39
N PRO A 412 -3.34 3.04 1.32
CA PRO A 412 -4.48 3.86 1.71
C PRO A 412 -4.40 4.17 3.21
N ALA A 413 -4.08 5.42 3.52
CA ALA A 413 -4.23 6.02 4.83
C ALA A 413 -5.55 6.79 4.87
N MET A 414 -6.37 6.55 5.88
CA MET A 414 -7.54 7.38 6.14
C MET A 414 -7.14 8.60 6.97
N VAL A 415 -7.85 9.70 6.76
CA VAL A 415 -7.63 10.97 7.45
C VAL A 415 -8.73 11.14 8.50
N ALA A 416 -8.42 10.93 9.79
CA ALA A 416 -9.19 11.46 10.93
C ALA A 416 -8.52 11.17 12.30
N ALA A 417 -8.04 12.21 12.98
CA ALA A 417 -8.22 12.44 14.43
C ALA A 417 -7.70 13.83 14.85
N SER A 418 -8.53 14.60 15.56
CA SER A 418 -8.16 15.88 16.19
C SER A 418 -7.58 15.65 17.59
N GLN A 419 -6.40 16.19 17.90
CA GLN A 419 -6.02 16.43 19.30
C GLN A 419 -6.53 17.82 19.74
N ARG A 420 -7.65 17.86 20.47
CA ARG A 420 -8.05 19.05 21.24
C ARG A 420 -7.06 19.23 22.39
N PHE A 421 -6.15 20.20 22.30
CA PHE A 421 -5.61 20.84 23.49
C PHE A 421 -6.50 22.05 23.84
N MET A 422 -7.65 21.81 24.45
CA MET A 422 -8.30 22.87 25.23
C MET A 422 -7.42 23.13 26.46
N HIS A 423 -6.84 24.32 26.53
CA HIS A 423 -6.24 24.81 27.76
C HIS A 423 -7.34 24.96 28.83
N PRO A 424 -7.21 24.36 30.02
CA PRO A 424 -8.15 24.59 31.11
C PRO A 424 -7.76 25.90 31.79
N ASP A 425 -8.25 27.03 31.29
CA ASP A 425 -8.56 28.22 32.12
C ASP A 425 -9.00 29.40 31.24
N VAL A 426 -10.29 29.47 30.96
CA VAL A 426 -10.99 30.76 30.83
C VAL A 426 -12.26 30.67 31.66
N ARG A 427 -12.12 30.83 32.98
CA ARG A 427 -13.23 31.35 33.78
C ARG A 427 -13.46 32.79 33.34
N ARG A 428 -14.47 33.03 32.51
CA ARG A 428 -15.14 34.34 32.46
C ARG A 428 -16.59 34.17 32.91
N SER A 429 -16.80 34.55 34.16
CA SER A 429 -18.11 34.93 34.69
C SER A 429 -18.67 36.05 33.84
N HIS A 430 -19.77 35.85 33.12
CA HIS A 430 -20.74 36.89 32.78
C HIS A 430 -22.11 36.23 32.62
N ARG A 431 -22.75 35.97 33.77
CA ARG A 431 -24.21 35.84 33.86
C ARG A 431 -24.77 37.25 33.59
N LYS A 432 -25.27 37.53 32.39
CA LYS A 432 -26.29 38.56 32.22
C LYS A 432 -27.64 37.89 32.41
N GLN A 433 -28.22 38.11 33.59
CA GLN A 433 -29.64 37.87 33.83
C GLN A 433 -30.43 38.74 32.85
N VAL A 434 -31.28 38.12 32.05
CA VAL A 434 -32.37 38.80 31.34
C VAL A 434 -33.53 38.88 32.33
N PRO A 435 -34.03 40.06 32.72
CA PRO A 435 -35.23 40.15 33.56
C PRO A 435 -36.49 39.84 32.72
N PRO A 436 -37.54 39.25 33.32
CA PRO A 436 -38.78 38.97 32.63
C PRO A 436 -39.54 40.26 32.32
N VAL A 437 -40.17 40.29 31.16
CA VAL A 437 -41.10 41.35 30.75
C VAL A 437 -42.45 41.08 31.43
N GLU A 438 -42.85 41.96 32.35
CA GLU A 438 -44.25 42.06 32.78
C GLU A 438 -45.05 42.95 31.80
N PRO A 439 -46.35 42.66 31.59
CA PRO A 439 -47.21 43.48 30.74
C PRO A 439 -47.72 44.70 31.52
N LEU A 440 -47.84 45.84 30.84
CA LEU A 440 -48.58 47.00 31.35
C LEU A 440 -49.59 47.46 30.30
N ASP A 441 -50.85 47.39 30.73
CA ASP A 441 -52.14 47.92 30.24
C ASP A 441 -52.66 47.56 28.84
#